data_AF-A0A3C1SGX3-F1
#
_entry.id   AF-A0A3C1SGX3-F1
#
_cell.length_a   1.000
_cell.length_b   1.000
_cell.length_c   1.000
_cell.angle_alpha   90.00
_cell.angle_beta   90.00
_cell.angle_gamma   90.00
#
_symmetry.space_group_name_H-M   'P 1'
#
loop_
_entity.id
_entity.type
_entity.pdbx_description
1 polymer ?
#
loop_
_entity_poly.entity_id
_entity_poly.type
_entity_poly.pdbx_seq_one_letter_code
_entity_poly.pdbx_strand_id
1 'polypeptide(L)'
;MKSSKNSAIKQAFKLILCYLFCVIASTLLAALVYMVYRICTTLVAGQAIHAFSLTLFLEGALVMLPLVLAFAIMLMAFYLTRHPSRKILSVIVYVVLSLATWYAALPPVLHLAENHFTASSVKVSESILSPGFFREAEPYVFYYSGVDSENNAQGLVFEKNNDVQQVYTFSDVQLPRASGGFSDSLIGETVEMPSLMRRMLSWYKGLAMGAFRANDAGYVTWAFYASMGIALCSVLGLYKVSKWRLLNMNAILYASVGIIVYNYLLVVTDVLAGPSQVVATWFRKLTFIQNPLQVLLNLFVALVFLLVGIISAAHNKKAHATMGATI
;
A
#
# COMPACT_ATOMS: atom_id res chain seq x y z
N MET A 1 28.59 -9.58 -34.04
CA MET A 1 27.13 -9.39 -33.82
C MET A 1 26.47 -10.35 -32.82
N LYS A 2 26.77 -11.68 -32.83
CA LYS A 2 26.23 -12.66 -31.86
C LYS A 2 26.55 -12.36 -30.38
N SER A 3 27.78 -11.91 -30.08
CA SER A 3 28.21 -11.57 -28.70
C SER A 3 27.38 -10.44 -28.07
N SER A 4 27.01 -9.40 -28.85
CA SER A 4 26.16 -8.31 -28.37
C SER A 4 24.72 -8.77 -28.09
N LYS A 5 24.11 -9.59 -28.95
CA LYS A 5 22.75 -10.12 -28.70
C LYS A 5 22.71 -10.97 -27.42
N ASN A 6 23.70 -11.83 -27.20
CA ASN A 6 23.79 -12.66 -26.00
C ASN A 6 23.94 -11.82 -24.71
N SER A 7 24.67 -10.71 -24.76
CA SER A 7 24.77 -9.82 -23.59
C SER A 7 23.45 -9.10 -23.28
N ALA A 8 22.65 -8.78 -24.31
CA ALA A 8 21.34 -8.13 -24.15
C ALA A 8 20.34 -9.06 -23.45
N ILE A 9 20.27 -10.30 -23.92
CA ILE A 9 19.37 -11.32 -23.39
C ILE A 9 19.73 -11.64 -21.94
N LYS A 10 21.02 -11.80 -21.62
CA LYS A 10 21.49 -11.99 -20.24
C LYS A 10 21.07 -10.84 -19.31
N GLN A 11 21.12 -9.60 -19.78
CA GLN A 11 20.70 -8.43 -19.01
C GLN A 11 19.18 -8.38 -18.82
N ALA A 12 18.41 -8.66 -19.87
CA ALA A 12 16.95 -8.77 -19.80
C ALA A 12 16.53 -9.83 -18.77
N PHE A 13 17.14 -11.01 -18.81
CA PHE A 13 16.87 -12.08 -17.85
C PHE A 13 17.23 -11.70 -16.41
N LYS A 14 18.39 -11.04 -16.20
CA LYS A 14 18.76 -10.49 -14.89
C LYS A 14 17.74 -9.49 -14.35
N LEU A 15 17.14 -8.70 -15.24
CA LEU A 15 16.12 -7.72 -14.87
C LEU A 15 14.84 -8.42 -14.38
N ILE A 16 14.40 -9.48 -15.05
CA ILE A 16 13.25 -10.29 -14.62
C ILE A 16 13.53 -10.95 -13.27
N LEU A 17 14.70 -11.55 -13.09
CA LEU A 17 15.09 -12.14 -11.80
C LEU A 17 15.16 -11.10 -10.68
N CYS A 18 15.69 -9.90 -10.97
CA CYS A 18 15.71 -8.80 -10.00
C CYS A 18 14.30 -8.35 -9.62
N TYR A 19 13.37 -8.28 -10.58
CA TYR A 19 11.96 -7.97 -10.31
C TYR A 19 11.33 -9.00 -9.39
N LEU A 20 11.48 -10.30 -9.70
CA LEU A 20 10.94 -11.37 -8.87
C LEU A 20 11.54 -11.36 -7.46
N PHE A 21 12.85 -11.17 -7.36
CA PHE A 21 13.53 -11.04 -6.07
C PHE A 21 13.01 -9.85 -5.27
N CYS A 22 12.86 -8.67 -5.89
CA CYS A 22 12.32 -7.48 -5.23
C CYS A 22 10.89 -7.71 -4.73
N VAL A 23 10.02 -8.33 -5.53
CA VAL A 23 8.64 -8.64 -5.13
C VAL A 23 8.63 -9.60 -3.95
N ILE A 24 9.36 -10.73 -4.04
CA ILE A 24 9.41 -11.74 -2.97
C ILE A 24 9.98 -11.14 -1.68
N ALA A 25 11.18 -10.55 -1.75
CA ALA A 25 11.85 -10.00 -0.58
C ALA A 25 11.05 -8.88 0.09
N SER A 26 10.44 -7.98 -0.70
CA SER A 26 9.62 -6.89 -0.16
C SER A 26 8.30 -7.40 0.43
N THR A 27 7.71 -8.45 -0.14
CA THR A 27 6.49 -9.07 0.42
C THR A 27 6.79 -9.76 1.74
N LEU A 28 7.89 -10.52 1.82
CA LEU A 28 8.31 -11.16 3.07
C LEU A 28 8.61 -10.12 4.17
N LEU A 29 9.30 -9.03 3.81
CA LEU A 29 9.58 -7.95 4.76
C LEU A 29 8.29 -7.25 5.21
N ALA A 30 7.39 -6.93 4.28
CA ALA A 30 6.10 -6.29 4.60
C ALA A 30 5.21 -7.20 5.46
N ALA A 31 5.23 -8.50 5.22
CA ALA A 31 4.54 -9.51 6.02
C ALA A 31 5.06 -9.58 7.46
N LEU A 32 6.39 -9.53 7.64
CA LEU A 32 6.99 -9.45 8.98
C LEU A 32 6.58 -8.17 9.71
N VAL A 33 6.65 -7.03 9.04
CA VAL A 33 6.25 -5.74 9.62
C VAL A 33 4.77 -5.75 9.99
N TYR A 34 3.91 -6.29 9.12
CA TYR A 34 2.48 -6.45 9.40
C TYR A 34 2.22 -7.34 10.60
N MET A 35 2.89 -8.50 10.67
CA MET A 35 2.76 -9.44 11.78
C MET A 35 3.16 -8.78 13.11
N VAL A 36 4.32 -8.13 13.16
CA VAL A 36 4.79 -7.42 14.37
C VAL A 36 3.79 -6.33 14.77
N TYR A 37 3.35 -5.52 13.81
CA TYR A 37 2.34 -4.48 14.07
C TYR A 37 1.04 -5.06 14.64
N ARG A 38 0.52 -6.15 14.06
CA ARG A 38 -0.70 -6.81 14.54
C ARG A 38 -0.49 -7.40 15.94
N ILE A 39 0.60 -8.13 16.18
CA ILE A 39 0.91 -8.68 17.51
C ILE A 39 0.96 -7.57 18.58
N CYS A 40 1.60 -6.44 18.29
CA CYS A 40 1.69 -5.32 19.22
C CYS A 40 0.31 -4.65 19.45
N THR A 41 -0.44 -4.38 18.39
CA THR A 41 -1.73 -3.68 18.49
C THR A 41 -2.86 -4.54 19.07
N THR A 42 -2.73 -5.87 19.01
CA THR A 42 -3.69 -6.80 19.61
C THR A 42 -3.19 -7.37 20.93
N LEU A 43 -2.15 -6.80 21.53
CA LEU A 43 -1.60 -7.30 22.79
C LEU A 43 -2.56 -6.99 23.94
N VAL A 44 -2.94 -8.03 24.69
CA VAL A 44 -3.79 -7.92 25.88
C VAL A 44 -3.02 -8.31 27.13
N ALA A 45 -3.32 -7.64 28.23
CA ALA A 45 -2.78 -7.99 29.53
C ALA A 45 -3.11 -9.46 29.90
N GLY A 46 -2.10 -10.22 30.30
CA GLY A 46 -2.24 -11.63 30.70
C GLY A 46 -2.09 -12.66 29.58
N GLN A 47 -1.94 -12.26 28.31
CA GLN A 47 -1.64 -13.18 27.21
C GLN A 47 -0.13 -13.40 27.02
N ALA A 48 0.27 -14.64 26.70
CA ALA A 48 1.64 -14.96 26.32
C ALA A 48 1.97 -14.36 24.95
N ILE A 49 3.11 -13.67 24.85
CA ILE A 49 3.58 -13.08 23.59
C ILE A 49 4.27 -14.17 22.77
N HIS A 50 3.60 -14.63 21.72
CA HIS A 50 4.28 -15.41 20.69
C HIS A 50 5.04 -14.46 19.76
N ALA A 51 6.37 -14.56 19.75
CA ALA A 51 7.24 -13.72 18.91
C ALA A 51 6.98 -13.91 17.40
N PHE A 52 6.39 -15.04 17.01
CA PHE A 52 6.07 -15.34 15.62
C PHE A 52 4.70 -16.02 15.51
N SER A 53 3.88 -15.54 14.59
CA SER A 53 2.59 -16.13 14.24
C SER A 53 2.53 -16.36 12.73
N LEU A 54 2.53 -17.63 12.30
CA LEU A 54 2.49 -18.00 10.89
C LEU A 54 1.20 -17.51 10.20
N THR A 55 0.07 -17.50 10.93
CA THR A 55 -1.22 -17.03 10.40
C THR A 55 -1.19 -15.54 10.09
N LEU A 56 -0.74 -14.72 11.04
CA LEU A 56 -0.58 -13.27 10.84
C LEU A 56 0.48 -12.94 9.79
N PHE A 57 1.52 -13.77 9.67
CA PHE A 57 2.53 -13.63 8.63
C PHE A 57 1.95 -13.88 7.23
N LEU A 58 1.21 -14.98 7.04
CA LEU A 58 0.57 -15.30 5.76
C LEU A 58 -0.50 -14.27 5.38
N GLU A 59 -1.31 -13.83 6.35
CA GLU A 59 -2.26 -12.73 6.18
C GLU A 59 -1.54 -11.45 5.74
N GLY A 60 -0.45 -11.09 6.42
CA GLY A 60 0.36 -9.93 6.06
C GLY A 60 0.97 -10.00 4.67
N ALA A 61 1.43 -11.19 4.25
CA ALA A 61 1.95 -11.40 2.91
C ALA A 61 0.88 -11.12 1.84
N LEU A 62 -0.34 -11.59 2.06
CA LEU A 62 -1.44 -11.45 1.11
C LEU A 62 -2.02 -10.02 1.09
N VAL A 63 -2.18 -9.41 2.26
CA VAL A 63 -2.67 -8.02 2.41
C VAL A 63 -1.68 -7.00 1.85
N MET A 64 -0.38 -7.21 2.00
CA MET A 64 0.65 -6.27 1.55
C MET A 64 1.10 -6.50 0.11
N LEU A 65 0.78 -7.65 -0.50
CA LEU A 65 1.20 -7.97 -1.87
C LEU A 65 0.72 -6.95 -2.92
N PRO A 66 -0.55 -6.45 -2.92
CA PRO A 66 -0.96 -5.40 -3.86
C PRO A 66 -0.07 -4.15 -3.76
N LEU A 67 0.27 -3.73 -2.54
CA LEU A 67 1.11 -2.57 -2.30
C LEU A 67 2.53 -2.79 -2.83
N VAL A 68 3.11 -3.96 -2.54
CA VAL A 68 4.44 -4.33 -3.02
C VAL A 68 4.48 -4.36 -4.54
N LEU A 69 3.47 -4.93 -5.20
CA LEU A 69 3.38 -4.95 -6.66
C LEU A 69 3.29 -3.53 -7.24
N ALA A 70 2.48 -2.64 -6.66
CA ALA A 70 2.36 -1.26 -7.11
C ALA A 70 3.71 -0.49 -7.04
N PHE A 71 4.51 -0.73 -5.99
CA PHE A 71 5.81 -0.06 -5.77
C PHE A 71 7.02 -0.79 -6.38
N ALA A 72 6.90 -2.07 -6.75
CA ALA A 72 8.00 -2.84 -7.34
C ALA A 72 8.56 -2.19 -8.62
N ILE A 73 7.72 -1.52 -9.40
CA ILE A 73 8.12 -0.82 -10.63
C ILE A 73 9.07 0.35 -10.34
N MET A 74 8.89 1.04 -9.21
CA MET A 74 9.77 2.12 -8.79
C MET A 74 11.16 1.58 -8.42
N LEU A 75 11.22 0.45 -7.70
CA LEU A 75 12.48 -0.23 -7.38
C LEU A 75 13.22 -0.66 -8.66
N MET A 76 12.48 -1.14 -9.65
CA MET A 76 13.05 -1.48 -10.96
C MET A 76 13.60 -0.27 -11.71
N ALA A 77 12.95 0.90 -11.60
CA ALA A 77 13.47 2.15 -12.17
C ALA A 77 14.79 2.56 -11.50
N PHE A 78 14.93 2.39 -10.18
CA PHE A 78 16.18 2.62 -9.46
C PHE A 78 17.28 1.65 -9.86
N TYR A 79 16.98 0.34 -9.95
CA TYR A 79 17.92 -0.67 -10.41
C TYR A 79 18.51 -0.29 -11.77
N LEU A 80 17.62 0.05 -12.71
CA LEU A 80 18.00 0.45 -14.05
C LEU A 80 18.84 1.73 -14.04
N THR A 81 18.58 2.69 -13.14
CA THR A 81 19.35 3.94 -13.03
C THR A 81 20.75 3.70 -12.47
N ARG A 82 20.89 2.73 -11.56
CA ARG A 82 22.18 2.32 -10.98
C ARG A 82 23.09 1.60 -11.97
N HIS A 83 22.51 0.76 -12.83
CA HIS A 83 23.24 -0.10 -13.77
C HIS A 83 23.01 0.35 -15.24
N PRO A 84 23.75 1.36 -15.73
CA PRO A 84 23.49 2.02 -17.02
C PRO A 84 23.93 1.24 -18.27
N SER A 85 24.27 -0.05 -18.16
CA SER A 85 24.68 -0.89 -19.31
C SER A 85 23.50 -1.33 -20.18
N ARG A 86 22.60 -0.39 -20.51
CA ARG A 86 21.28 -0.69 -21.07
C ARG A 86 21.33 -0.82 -22.59
N LYS A 87 20.81 -1.95 -23.05
CA LYS A 87 20.30 -2.09 -24.42
C LYS A 87 18.80 -1.76 -24.40
N ILE A 88 18.28 -1.29 -25.53
CA ILE A 88 16.85 -1.00 -25.71
C ILE A 88 15.95 -2.14 -25.20
N LEU A 89 16.41 -3.38 -25.33
CA LEU A 89 15.73 -4.57 -24.80
C LEU A 89 15.41 -4.49 -23.30
N SER A 90 16.32 -3.97 -22.46
CA SER A 90 16.07 -3.85 -21.01
C SER A 90 14.98 -2.82 -20.69
N VAL A 91 14.86 -1.77 -21.51
CA VAL A 91 13.77 -0.79 -21.39
C VAL A 91 12.45 -1.41 -21.80
N ILE A 92 12.42 -2.18 -22.90
CA ILE A 92 11.23 -2.91 -23.33
C ILE A 92 10.76 -3.88 -22.24
N VAL A 93 11.67 -4.67 -21.66
CA VAL A 93 11.33 -5.62 -20.59
C VAL A 93 10.77 -4.89 -19.36
N TYR A 94 11.33 -3.74 -18.99
CA TYR A 94 10.77 -2.92 -17.91
C TYR A 94 9.34 -2.45 -18.20
N VAL A 95 9.07 -1.96 -19.41
CA VAL A 95 7.72 -1.52 -19.80
C VAL A 95 6.74 -2.71 -19.77
N VAL A 96 7.14 -3.85 -20.33
CA VAL A 96 6.31 -5.06 -20.35
C VAL A 96 6.02 -5.55 -18.94
N LEU A 97 7.03 -5.61 -18.06
CA LEU A 97 6.83 -6.00 -16.67
C LEU A 97 5.90 -5.00 -15.95
N SER A 98 6.10 -3.70 -16.14
CA SER A 98 5.28 -2.67 -15.49
C SER A 98 3.81 -2.76 -15.91
N LEU A 99 3.55 -2.94 -17.21
CA LEU A 99 2.19 -3.12 -17.72
C LEU A 99 1.59 -4.45 -17.25
N ALA A 100 2.36 -5.54 -17.26
CA ALA A 100 1.91 -6.84 -16.75
C ALA A 100 1.55 -6.77 -15.26
N THR A 101 2.34 -6.06 -14.45
CA THR A 101 2.05 -5.86 -13.03
C THR A 101 0.72 -5.14 -12.82
N TRP A 102 0.50 -4.02 -13.52
CA TRP A 102 -0.72 -3.23 -13.33
C TRP A 102 -1.96 -3.81 -13.98
N TYR A 103 -1.87 -4.37 -15.19
CA TYR A 103 -3.04 -4.83 -15.93
C TYR A 103 -3.35 -6.31 -15.70
N ALA A 104 -2.36 -7.15 -15.36
CA ALA A 104 -2.58 -8.59 -15.21
C ALA A 104 -2.35 -9.12 -13.79
N ALA A 105 -1.32 -8.64 -13.07
CA ALA A 105 -0.98 -9.19 -11.75
C ALA A 105 -1.80 -8.58 -10.60
N LEU A 106 -2.02 -7.26 -10.61
CA LEU A 106 -2.75 -6.58 -9.52
C LEU A 106 -4.22 -7.02 -9.38
N PRO A 107 -5.05 -7.12 -10.45
CA PRO A 107 -6.47 -7.50 -10.32
C PRO A 107 -6.74 -8.80 -9.55
N PRO A 108 -6.11 -9.95 -9.88
CA PRO A 108 -6.37 -11.19 -9.15
C PRO A 108 -5.87 -11.13 -7.71
N VAL A 109 -4.76 -10.42 -7.45
CA VAL A 109 -4.21 -10.26 -6.10
C VAL A 109 -5.12 -9.39 -5.23
N LEU A 110 -5.73 -8.34 -5.80
CA LEU A 110 -6.72 -7.54 -5.09
C LEU A 110 -7.95 -8.38 -4.72
N HIS A 111 -8.46 -9.20 -5.64
CA HIS A 111 -9.60 -10.06 -5.35
C HIS A 111 -9.29 -11.10 -4.24
N LEU A 112 -8.08 -11.68 -4.27
CA LEU A 112 -7.60 -12.56 -3.20
C LEU A 112 -7.51 -11.83 -1.85
N ALA A 113 -7.00 -10.60 -1.85
CA ALA A 113 -6.91 -9.78 -0.64
C ALA A 113 -8.29 -9.48 -0.04
N GLU A 114 -9.26 -9.08 -0.87
CA GLU A 114 -10.63 -8.77 -0.45
C GLU A 114 -11.36 -9.98 0.13
N ASN A 115 -11.24 -11.15 -0.50
CA ASN A 115 -11.81 -12.40 0.00
C ASN A 115 -11.22 -12.78 1.36
N HIS A 116 -9.95 -12.48 1.62
CA HIS A 116 -9.37 -12.67 2.94
C HIS A 116 -9.79 -11.59 3.94
N PHE A 117 -10.00 -10.34 3.55
CA PHE A 117 -10.57 -9.33 4.47
C PHE A 117 -11.99 -9.66 4.94
N THR A 118 -12.79 -10.28 4.07
CA THR A 118 -14.18 -10.66 4.35
C THR A 118 -14.31 -12.03 5.02
N ALA A 119 -13.48 -13.01 4.63
CA ALA A 119 -13.50 -14.36 5.22
C ALA A 119 -12.59 -14.51 6.45
N SER A 120 -11.52 -13.71 6.55
CA SER A 120 -10.64 -13.64 7.71
C SER A 120 -11.00 -12.41 8.55
N SER A 121 -12.23 -12.41 9.07
CA SER A 121 -12.29 -12.21 10.52
C SER A 121 -11.55 -13.40 11.12
N VAL A 122 -10.21 -13.32 11.17
CA VAL A 122 -9.47 -14.10 12.15
C VAL A 122 -10.27 -13.83 13.41
N LYS A 123 -10.86 -14.88 13.97
CA LYS A 123 -11.36 -14.88 15.33
C LYS A 123 -10.12 -14.60 16.20
N VAL A 124 -9.67 -13.34 16.20
CA VAL A 124 -8.93 -12.75 17.29
C VAL A 124 -9.85 -13.08 18.45
N SER A 125 -9.43 -14.07 19.24
CA SER A 125 -10.25 -14.80 20.21
C SER A 125 -11.38 -13.91 20.70
N GLU A 126 -12.62 -14.32 20.42
CA GLU A 126 -13.82 -13.59 20.82
C GLU A 126 -13.60 -13.03 22.22
N SER A 127 -13.74 -11.71 22.33
CA SER A 127 -13.60 -10.87 23.50
C SER A 127 -13.66 -11.66 24.81
N ILE A 128 -12.50 -11.93 25.41
CA ILE A 128 -12.44 -12.24 26.84
C ILE A 128 -11.75 -11.03 27.43
N LEU A 129 -12.52 -10.18 28.12
CA LEU A 129 -11.96 -9.13 28.96
C LEU A 129 -10.93 -9.79 29.91
N SER A 130 -9.75 -9.19 30.07
CA SER A 130 -8.74 -9.73 30.97
C SER A 130 -9.28 -9.70 32.42
N PRO A 131 -9.27 -10.83 33.15
CA PRO A 131 -9.58 -10.82 34.57
C PRO A 131 -8.43 -10.18 35.36
N GLY A 132 -8.74 -9.65 36.54
CA GLY A 132 -7.76 -9.05 37.47
C GLY A 132 -7.48 -7.57 37.27
N PHE A 133 -8.25 -6.87 36.43
CA PHE A 133 -8.09 -5.44 36.16
C PHE A 133 -9.33 -4.62 36.55
N PHE A 134 -9.08 -3.41 37.05
CA PHE A 134 -10.10 -2.39 37.32
C PHE A 134 -10.40 -1.60 36.04
N ARG A 135 -11.67 -1.31 35.78
CA ARG A 135 -12.15 -0.52 34.64
C ARG A 135 -13.12 0.55 35.14
N GLU A 136 -12.85 1.81 34.82
CA GLU A 136 -13.75 2.92 35.18
C GLU A 136 -14.87 3.06 34.15
N ALA A 137 -16.10 3.18 34.60
CA ALA A 137 -17.27 3.48 33.79
C ALA A 137 -18.24 4.32 34.63
N GLU A 138 -18.18 5.64 34.50
CA GLU A 138 -18.91 6.55 35.38
C GLU A 138 -20.42 6.21 35.46
N PRO A 139 -21.01 6.12 36.67
CA PRO A 139 -20.44 6.45 37.99
C PRO A 139 -19.77 5.28 38.73
N TYR A 140 -19.40 4.19 38.07
CA TYR A 140 -18.89 2.96 38.70
C TYR A 140 -17.43 2.65 38.32
N VAL A 141 -16.78 1.81 39.12
CA VAL A 141 -15.52 1.13 38.79
C VAL A 141 -15.76 -0.37 38.87
N PHE A 142 -15.48 -1.10 37.80
CA PHE A 142 -15.67 -2.55 37.72
C PHE A 142 -14.32 -3.27 37.90
N TYR A 143 -14.27 -4.29 38.74
CA TYR A 143 -13.16 -5.22 38.84
C TYR A 143 -13.63 -6.61 38.45
N TYR A 144 -13.08 -7.17 37.38
CA TYR A 144 -13.51 -8.48 36.87
C TYR A 144 -12.62 -9.58 37.46
N SER A 145 -13.14 -10.40 38.35
CA SER A 145 -12.39 -11.49 38.99
C SER A 145 -12.23 -12.71 38.09
N GLY A 146 -13.16 -12.91 37.15
CA GLY A 146 -13.13 -13.97 36.16
C GLY A 146 -14.05 -13.66 34.98
N VAL A 147 -13.64 -14.09 33.80
CA VAL A 147 -14.45 -14.02 32.58
C VAL A 147 -14.43 -15.40 31.94
N ASP A 148 -15.61 -15.96 31.67
CA ASP A 148 -15.74 -17.28 31.06
C ASP A 148 -15.56 -17.26 29.54
N SER A 149 -15.58 -18.44 28.91
CA SER A 149 -15.47 -18.59 27.46
C SER A 149 -16.66 -18.04 26.67
N GLU A 150 -17.78 -17.74 27.34
CA GLU A 150 -18.99 -17.15 26.75
C GLU A 150 -19.03 -15.62 26.92
N ASN A 151 -17.98 -15.03 27.50
CA ASN A 151 -17.86 -13.61 27.83
C ASN A 151 -18.86 -13.12 28.89
N ASN A 152 -19.25 -14.03 29.78
CA ASN A 152 -19.88 -13.68 31.05
C ASN A 152 -18.80 -13.36 32.05
N ALA A 153 -18.99 -12.26 32.78
CA ALA A 153 -18.04 -11.86 33.78
C ALA A 153 -18.64 -11.81 35.18
N GLN A 154 -17.76 -12.08 36.12
CA GLN A 154 -18.00 -11.99 37.55
C GLN A 154 -16.98 -11.04 38.16
N GLY A 155 -17.35 -10.35 39.23
CA GLY A 155 -16.50 -9.31 39.77
C GLY A 155 -17.11 -8.45 40.86
N LEU A 156 -16.44 -7.34 41.12
CA LEU A 156 -16.83 -6.31 42.07
C LEU A 156 -17.16 -5.02 41.32
N VAL A 157 -18.20 -4.31 41.74
CA VAL A 157 -18.52 -2.95 41.30
C VAL A 157 -18.35 -2.02 42.49
N PHE A 158 -17.63 -0.93 42.29
CA PHE A 158 -17.50 0.17 43.23
C PHE A 158 -18.31 1.35 42.71
N GLU A 159 -19.23 1.88 43.51
CA GLU A 159 -19.94 3.10 43.15
C GLU A 159 -19.12 4.34 43.56
N LYS A 160 -18.84 5.22 42.58
CA LYS A 160 -18.09 6.47 42.75
C LYS A 160 -19.06 7.60 43.16
N ASN A 161 -19.80 7.38 44.26
CA ASN A 161 -20.62 8.43 44.89
C ASN A 161 -19.95 8.90 46.19
N ASN A 162 -19.94 10.23 46.40
CA ASN A 162 -19.02 10.91 47.32
C ASN A 162 -19.21 10.64 48.82
N ASP A 163 -20.26 9.92 49.25
CA ASP A 163 -20.56 9.75 50.69
C ASP A 163 -20.60 8.30 51.19
N VAL A 164 -20.74 7.29 50.31
CA VAL A 164 -20.70 5.87 50.72
C VAL A 164 -20.11 5.03 49.58
N GLN A 165 -18.92 4.45 49.78
CA GLN A 165 -18.37 3.44 48.88
C GLN A 165 -19.13 2.13 49.06
N GLN A 166 -20.16 1.91 48.24
CA GLN A 166 -20.83 0.60 48.18
C GLN A 166 -20.09 -0.31 47.21
N VAL A 167 -19.77 -1.50 47.69
CA VAL A 167 -19.11 -2.55 46.91
C VAL A 167 -20.12 -3.66 46.67
N TYR A 168 -20.44 -3.91 45.40
CA TYR A 168 -21.35 -4.98 45.00
C TYR A 168 -20.60 -6.09 44.29
N THR A 169 -20.96 -7.33 44.56
CA THR A 169 -20.55 -8.46 43.73
C THR A 169 -21.54 -8.65 42.59
N PHE A 170 -21.06 -8.88 41.38
CA PHE A 170 -21.88 -9.33 40.25
C PHE A 170 -21.38 -10.68 39.73
N SER A 171 -22.31 -11.47 39.22
CA SER A 171 -22.05 -12.74 38.53
C SER A 171 -22.89 -12.79 37.26
N ASP A 172 -22.42 -13.52 36.25
CA ASP A 172 -23.15 -13.81 35.01
C ASP A 172 -23.57 -12.57 34.21
N VAL A 173 -22.78 -11.50 34.25
CA VAL A 173 -23.03 -10.32 33.42
C VAL A 173 -22.41 -10.54 32.05
N GLN A 174 -23.26 -10.68 31.02
CA GLN A 174 -22.82 -10.75 29.64
C GLN A 174 -22.26 -9.40 29.20
N LEU A 175 -20.99 -9.39 28.85
CA LEU A 175 -20.33 -8.17 28.39
C LEU A 175 -20.64 -7.92 26.91
N PRO A 176 -20.83 -6.66 26.49
CA PRO A 176 -21.01 -6.32 25.10
C PRO A 176 -19.79 -6.76 24.30
N ARG A 177 -20.02 -7.58 23.27
CA ARG A 177 -18.96 -8.00 22.34
C ARG A 177 -18.51 -6.77 21.56
N ALA A 178 -17.29 -6.29 21.81
CA ALA A 178 -16.74 -5.19 21.04
C ALA A 178 -16.63 -5.59 19.57
N SER A 179 -17.31 -4.85 18.70
CA SER A 179 -17.23 -5.02 17.26
C SER A 179 -15.88 -4.49 16.75
N GLY A 180 -14.80 -5.26 16.91
CA GLY A 180 -13.52 -4.96 16.25
C GLY A 180 -12.22 -5.13 17.02
N GLY A 181 -12.18 -5.81 18.16
CA GLY A 181 -10.91 -6.08 18.85
C GLY A 181 -11.07 -6.40 20.33
N PHE A 182 -9.93 -6.61 21.00
CA PHE A 182 -9.86 -6.68 22.46
C PHE A 182 -10.19 -5.32 23.05
N SER A 183 -11.11 -5.29 24.01
CA SER A 183 -11.52 -4.09 24.76
C SER A 183 -10.44 -3.54 25.70
N ASP A 184 -9.35 -4.29 25.90
CA ASP A 184 -8.17 -3.89 26.69
C ASP A 184 -6.89 -4.07 25.86
N SER A 185 -6.81 -3.45 24.68
CA SER A 185 -5.53 -3.43 23.96
C SER A 185 -4.53 -2.54 24.71
N LEU A 186 -3.38 -3.12 25.09
CA LEU A 186 -2.32 -2.41 25.80
C LEU A 186 -1.70 -1.25 25.02
N ILE A 187 -1.80 -1.29 23.69
CA ILE A 187 -1.12 -0.35 22.77
C ILE A 187 -2.10 0.30 21.79
N GLY A 188 -3.07 -0.46 21.27
CA GLY A 188 -3.94 -0.03 20.17
C GLY A 188 -4.80 1.19 20.51
N GLU A 189 -5.24 1.31 21.76
CA GLU A 189 -6.05 2.43 22.24
C GLU A 189 -5.25 3.47 23.04
N THR A 190 -4.11 3.09 23.61
CA THR A 190 -3.29 3.93 24.50
C THR A 190 -2.20 4.72 23.78
N VAL A 191 -1.70 4.23 22.64
CA VAL A 191 -0.61 4.89 21.90
C VAL A 191 -1.17 5.62 20.69
N GLU A 192 -1.21 6.95 20.77
CA GLU A 192 -1.58 7.76 19.62
C GLU A 192 -0.60 7.60 18.46
N MET A 193 -1.13 7.16 17.32
CA MET A 193 -0.35 7.06 16.10
C MET A 193 0.13 8.44 15.63
N PRO A 194 1.44 8.64 15.39
CA PRO A 194 1.99 9.92 14.96
C PRO A 194 1.27 10.49 13.74
N SER A 195 1.07 11.81 13.70
CA SER A 195 0.27 12.50 12.69
C SER A 195 0.70 12.19 11.26
N LEU A 196 2.01 12.12 10.99
CA LEU A 196 2.57 11.75 9.69
C LEU A 196 2.16 10.33 9.29
N MET A 197 2.30 9.37 10.20
CA MET A 197 1.97 7.96 9.94
C MET A 197 0.47 7.80 9.70
N ARG A 198 -0.37 8.51 10.48
CA ARG A 198 -1.83 8.53 10.31
C ARG A 198 -2.21 9.05 8.92
N ARG A 199 -1.55 10.10 8.45
CA ARG A 199 -1.77 10.67 7.11
C ARG A 199 -1.35 9.70 6.00
N MET A 200 -0.18 9.08 6.12
CA MET A 200 0.29 8.07 5.16
C MET A 200 -0.65 6.86 5.10
N LEU A 201 -1.16 6.40 6.25
CA LEU A 201 -2.13 5.31 6.31
C LEU A 201 -3.46 5.69 5.67
N SER A 202 -3.94 6.92 5.86
CA SER A 202 -5.15 7.44 5.21
C SER A 202 -4.98 7.47 3.68
N TRP A 203 -3.81 7.91 3.19
CA TRP A 203 -3.51 7.90 1.76
C TRP A 203 -3.54 6.49 1.17
N TYR A 204 -2.88 5.56 1.86
CA TYR A 204 -2.87 4.16 1.47
C TYR A 204 -4.30 3.57 1.45
N LYS A 205 -5.06 3.73 2.54
CA LYS A 205 -6.44 3.21 2.64
C LYS A 205 -7.34 3.77 1.54
N GLY A 206 -7.23 5.07 1.26
CA GLY A 206 -7.99 5.72 0.20
C GLY A 206 -7.68 5.15 -1.19
N LEU A 207 -6.40 5.06 -1.55
CA LEU A 207 -5.99 4.48 -2.84
C LEU A 207 -6.33 3.00 -2.95
N ALA A 208 -6.18 2.24 -1.86
CA ALA A 208 -6.56 0.83 -1.82
C ALA A 208 -8.06 0.66 -2.07
N MET A 209 -8.91 1.43 -1.38
CA MET A 209 -10.36 1.42 -1.63
C MET A 209 -10.72 1.82 -3.06
N GLY A 210 -10.04 2.83 -3.62
CA GLY A 210 -10.21 3.21 -5.03
C GLY A 210 -9.87 2.05 -5.98
N ALA A 211 -8.77 1.33 -5.70
CA ALA A 211 -8.36 0.15 -6.46
C ALA A 211 -9.38 -1.01 -6.35
N PHE A 212 -9.86 -1.32 -5.15
CA PHE A 212 -10.88 -2.36 -4.94
C PHE A 212 -12.17 -2.03 -5.69
N ARG A 213 -12.71 -0.82 -5.55
CA ARG A 213 -13.91 -0.37 -6.25
C ARG A 213 -13.75 -0.44 -7.78
N ALA A 214 -12.59 -0.02 -8.29
CA ALA A 214 -12.33 -0.06 -9.73
C ALA A 214 -12.21 -1.50 -10.26
N ASN A 215 -11.66 -2.41 -9.46
CA ASN A 215 -11.54 -3.82 -9.80
C ASN A 215 -12.89 -4.53 -9.77
N ASP A 216 -13.72 -4.28 -8.75
CA ASP A 216 -15.07 -4.83 -8.58
C ASP A 216 -16.04 -4.34 -9.67
N ALA A 217 -15.93 -3.06 -10.06
CA ALA A 217 -16.70 -2.48 -11.17
C ALA A 217 -16.34 -3.06 -12.56
N GLY A 218 -15.33 -3.91 -12.65
CA GLY A 218 -14.94 -4.64 -13.86
C GLY A 218 -13.69 -4.11 -14.56
N TYR A 219 -13.18 -4.91 -15.51
CA TYR A 219 -11.85 -4.71 -16.10
C TYR A 219 -11.68 -3.38 -16.85
N VAL A 220 -12.74 -2.84 -17.46
CA VAL A 220 -12.67 -1.53 -18.16
C VAL A 220 -12.43 -0.40 -17.17
N THR A 221 -13.15 -0.41 -16.04
CA THR A 221 -12.96 0.56 -14.95
C THR A 221 -11.57 0.41 -14.33
N TRP A 222 -11.13 -0.83 -14.11
CA TRP A 222 -9.76 -1.12 -13.69
C TRP A 222 -8.73 -0.53 -14.66
N ALA A 223 -8.93 -0.68 -15.97
CA ALA A 223 -7.99 -0.17 -16.96
C ALA A 223 -7.80 1.35 -16.89
N PHE A 224 -8.86 2.11 -16.56
CA PHE A 224 -8.77 3.55 -16.32
C PHE A 224 -8.06 3.88 -15.02
N TYR A 225 -8.34 3.15 -13.94
CA TYR A 225 -7.59 3.29 -12.70
C TYR A 225 -6.09 2.97 -12.89
N ALA A 226 -5.79 1.90 -13.65
CA ALA A 226 -4.45 1.45 -13.99
C ALA A 226 -3.68 2.42 -14.91
N SER A 227 -4.32 3.48 -15.42
CA SER A 227 -3.60 4.59 -16.07
C SER A 227 -2.54 5.22 -15.15
N MET A 228 -2.73 5.14 -13.82
CA MET A 228 -1.71 5.51 -12.83
C MET A 228 -0.43 4.67 -13.00
N GLY A 229 -0.56 3.38 -13.32
CA GLY A 229 0.57 2.49 -13.61
C GLY A 229 1.36 2.91 -14.85
N ILE A 230 0.68 3.42 -15.88
CA ILE A 230 1.33 3.99 -17.08
C ILE A 230 2.14 5.23 -16.69
N ALA A 231 1.55 6.14 -15.90
CA ALA A 231 2.25 7.32 -15.41
C ALA A 231 3.49 6.92 -14.58
N LEU A 232 3.38 5.95 -13.66
CA LEU A 232 4.50 5.46 -12.87
C LEU A 232 5.59 4.78 -13.72
N CYS A 233 5.22 4.01 -14.74
CA CYS A 233 6.15 3.43 -15.69
C CYS A 233 6.93 4.50 -16.48
N SER A 234 6.27 5.62 -16.82
CA SER A 234 6.88 6.68 -17.62
C SER A 234 8.01 7.42 -16.91
N VAL A 235 8.06 7.36 -15.57
CA VAL A 235 9.08 8.00 -14.74
C VAL A 235 10.50 7.54 -15.11
N LEU A 236 10.63 6.34 -15.69
CA LEU A 236 11.90 5.87 -16.25
C LEU A 236 12.51 6.87 -17.24
N GLY A 237 11.73 7.71 -17.93
CA GLY A 237 12.20 8.77 -18.82
C GLY A 237 13.18 9.75 -18.16
N LEU A 238 13.10 9.93 -16.84
CA LEU A 238 13.95 10.85 -16.07
C LEU A 238 15.36 10.31 -15.78
N TYR A 239 15.66 9.05 -16.12
CA TYR A 239 16.90 8.37 -15.71
C TYR A 239 18.22 8.97 -16.25
N LYS A 240 18.15 9.83 -17.28
CA LYS A 240 19.30 10.46 -17.94
C LYS A 240 19.22 12.00 -17.96
N VAL A 241 18.39 12.58 -17.11
CA VAL A 241 18.28 14.05 -17.04
C VAL A 241 19.58 14.68 -16.57
N SER A 242 20.27 14.04 -15.62
CA SER A 242 21.58 14.46 -15.11
C SER A 242 22.66 13.40 -15.31
N LYS A 243 23.93 13.83 -15.32
CA LYS A 243 25.10 12.95 -15.19
C LYS A 243 25.17 12.28 -13.81
N TRP A 244 24.56 12.91 -12.81
CA TRP A 244 24.57 12.44 -11.42
C TRP A 244 23.45 11.44 -11.19
N ARG A 245 23.82 10.17 -10.97
CA ARG A 245 22.86 9.07 -10.79
C ARG A 245 21.94 9.30 -9.59
N LEU A 246 22.46 9.87 -8.51
CA LEU A 246 21.69 10.20 -7.32
C LEU A 246 20.60 11.24 -7.60
N LEU A 247 20.91 12.26 -8.43
CA LEU A 247 19.91 13.27 -8.82
C LEU A 247 18.81 12.64 -9.68
N ASN A 248 19.15 11.73 -10.59
CA ASN A 248 18.16 11.02 -11.40
C ASN A 248 17.27 10.12 -10.52
N MET A 249 17.82 9.43 -9.52
CA MET A 249 17.04 8.64 -8.58
C MET A 249 16.07 9.50 -7.75
N ASN A 250 16.51 10.67 -7.28
CA ASN A 250 15.64 11.59 -6.56
C ASN A 250 14.55 12.18 -7.47
N ALA A 251 14.87 12.51 -8.72
CA ALA A 251 13.88 12.97 -9.70
C ALA A 251 12.81 11.89 -9.95
N ILE A 252 13.23 10.62 -10.08
CA ILE A 252 12.31 9.48 -10.18
C ILE A 252 11.43 9.38 -8.93
N LEU A 253 12.03 9.45 -7.73
CA LEU A 253 11.29 9.37 -6.46
C LEU A 253 10.24 10.48 -6.33
N TYR A 254 10.63 11.74 -6.54
CA TYR A 254 9.71 12.88 -6.42
C TYR A 254 8.61 12.85 -7.48
N ALA A 255 8.93 12.45 -8.71
CA ALA A 255 7.92 12.28 -9.76
C ALA A 255 6.93 11.16 -9.42
N SER A 256 7.40 10.01 -8.90
CA SER A 256 6.54 8.92 -8.44
C SER A 256 5.63 9.36 -7.28
N VAL A 257 6.17 10.07 -6.28
CA VAL A 257 5.38 10.62 -5.18
C VAL A 257 4.35 11.63 -5.69
N GLY A 258 4.74 12.53 -6.60
CA GLY A 258 3.81 13.48 -7.23
C GLY A 258 2.66 12.77 -7.93
N ILE A 259 2.95 11.70 -8.68
CA ILE A 259 1.93 10.86 -9.34
C ILE A 259 0.94 10.26 -8.34
N ILE A 260 1.45 9.70 -7.24
CA ILE A 260 0.62 9.13 -6.19
C ILE A 260 -0.24 10.20 -5.53
N VAL A 261 0.33 11.37 -5.20
CA VAL A 261 -0.38 12.45 -4.51
C VAL A 261 -1.51 13.01 -5.36
N TYR A 262 -1.29 13.35 -6.64
CA TYR A 262 -2.40 13.89 -7.44
C TYR A 262 -3.46 12.82 -7.76
N ASN A 263 -3.09 11.55 -7.95
CA ASN A 263 -4.09 10.47 -8.13
C ASN A 263 -4.91 10.29 -6.84
N TYR A 264 -4.29 10.39 -5.66
CA TYR A 264 -5.01 10.40 -4.39
C TYR A 264 -5.99 11.58 -4.31
N LEU A 265 -5.54 12.78 -4.69
CA LEU A 265 -6.40 13.98 -4.68
C LEU A 265 -7.57 13.87 -5.67
N LEU A 266 -7.43 13.12 -6.76
CA LEU A 266 -8.49 12.91 -7.77
C LEU A 266 -9.48 11.81 -7.38
N VAL A 267 -8.99 10.70 -6.83
CA VAL A 267 -9.79 9.49 -6.61
C VAL A 267 -10.42 9.48 -5.23
N VAL A 268 -9.75 10.07 -4.22
CA VAL A 268 -10.14 9.94 -2.81
C VAL A 268 -10.72 11.24 -2.25
N THR A 269 -10.30 12.40 -2.76
CA THR A 269 -10.70 13.71 -2.22
C THR A 269 -11.51 14.52 -3.21
N ASP A 270 -12.31 15.47 -2.72
CA ASP A 270 -13.09 16.38 -3.56
C ASP A 270 -12.31 17.64 -4.02
N VAL A 271 -11.02 17.73 -3.70
CA VAL A 271 -10.18 18.92 -3.99
C VAL A 271 -10.19 19.28 -5.48
N LEU A 272 -10.27 18.27 -6.35
CA LEU A 272 -10.28 18.43 -7.80
C LEU A 272 -11.67 18.15 -8.43
N ALA A 273 -12.74 18.18 -7.63
CA ALA A 273 -14.10 17.90 -8.11
C ALA A 273 -14.56 18.88 -9.20
N GLY A 274 -14.30 20.18 -9.05
CA GLY A 274 -14.66 21.19 -10.05
C GLY A 274 -14.04 20.92 -11.43
N PRO A 275 -12.70 20.83 -11.54
CA PRO A 275 -12.04 20.42 -12.79
C PRO A 275 -12.51 19.06 -13.32
N SER A 276 -12.75 18.09 -12.41
CA SER A 276 -13.23 16.75 -12.79
C SER A 276 -14.60 16.80 -13.48
N GLN A 277 -15.53 17.61 -12.96
CA GLN A 277 -16.87 17.78 -13.54
C GLN A 277 -16.83 18.46 -14.93
N VAL A 278 -15.97 19.48 -15.10
CA VAL A 278 -15.80 20.13 -16.41
C VAL A 278 -15.33 19.12 -17.46
N VAL A 279 -14.31 18.34 -17.13
CA VAL A 279 -13.79 17.30 -18.03
C VAL A 279 -14.81 16.19 -18.25
N ALA A 280 -15.53 15.76 -17.22
CA ALA A 280 -16.60 14.76 -17.36
C ALA A 280 -17.68 15.19 -18.36
N THR A 281 -17.94 16.50 -18.46
CA THR A 281 -18.88 17.06 -19.45
C THR A 281 -18.41 16.82 -20.89
N TRP A 282 -17.10 16.89 -21.15
CA TRP A 282 -16.51 16.58 -22.47
C TRP A 282 -16.65 15.10 -22.84
N PHE A 283 -16.65 14.22 -21.83
CA PHE A 283 -16.76 12.77 -22.00
C PHE A 283 -18.17 12.24 -21.74
N ARG A 284 -19.20 13.10 -21.66
CA ARG A 284 -20.58 12.71 -21.30
C ARG A 284 -21.19 11.60 -22.17
N LYS A 285 -20.74 11.46 -23.43
CA LYS A 285 -21.18 10.39 -24.33
C LYS A 285 -20.48 9.04 -24.10
N LEU A 286 -19.38 9.04 -23.33
CA LEU A 286 -18.53 7.87 -23.04
C LEU A 286 -18.72 7.48 -21.57
N THR A 287 -19.89 6.94 -21.25
CA THR A 287 -20.31 6.62 -19.87
C THR A 287 -19.48 5.53 -19.19
N PHE A 288 -18.65 4.80 -19.94
CA PHE A 288 -17.73 3.81 -19.38
C PHE A 288 -16.48 4.44 -18.72
N ILE A 289 -16.18 5.72 -18.99
CA ILE A 289 -15.03 6.42 -18.40
C ILE A 289 -15.45 7.09 -17.10
N GLN A 290 -15.22 6.43 -15.97
CA GLN A 290 -15.63 6.95 -14.66
C GLN A 290 -14.82 8.18 -14.23
N ASN A 291 -13.51 8.22 -14.51
CA ASN A 291 -12.62 9.31 -14.10
C ASN A 291 -11.77 9.82 -15.28
N PRO A 292 -12.34 10.59 -16.22
CA PRO A 292 -11.64 11.02 -17.43
C PRO A 292 -10.46 11.96 -17.13
N LEU A 293 -10.58 12.82 -16.11
CA LEU A 293 -9.50 13.72 -15.71
C LEU A 293 -8.26 12.95 -15.22
N GLN A 294 -8.46 11.88 -14.46
CA GLN A 294 -7.36 11.01 -14.00
C GLN A 294 -6.60 10.41 -15.18
N VAL A 295 -7.32 9.85 -16.16
CA VAL A 295 -6.73 9.24 -17.35
C VAL A 295 -5.96 10.29 -18.16
N LEU A 296 -6.56 11.46 -18.39
CA LEU A 296 -5.91 12.54 -19.15
C LEU A 296 -4.62 13.02 -18.48
N LEU A 297 -4.64 13.27 -17.17
CA LEU A 297 -3.45 13.71 -16.44
C LEU A 297 -2.36 12.64 -16.44
N ASN A 298 -2.72 11.37 -16.19
CA ASN A 298 -1.76 10.27 -16.22
C ASN A 298 -1.13 10.09 -17.61
N LEU A 299 -1.93 10.17 -18.68
CA LEU A 299 -1.42 10.10 -20.06
C LEU A 299 -0.57 11.32 -20.43
N PHE A 300 -0.96 12.51 -19.99
CA PHE A 300 -0.20 13.74 -20.20
C PHE A 300 1.17 13.65 -19.52
N VAL A 301 1.23 13.27 -18.25
CA VAL A 301 2.48 13.05 -17.51
C VAL A 301 3.33 11.99 -18.21
N ALA A 302 2.71 10.88 -18.64
CA ALA A 302 3.42 9.83 -19.35
C ALA A 302 4.05 10.31 -20.66
N LEU A 303 3.32 11.12 -21.43
CA LEU A 303 3.81 11.71 -22.66
C LEU A 303 4.96 12.69 -22.40
N VAL A 304 4.85 13.54 -21.39
CA VAL A 304 5.91 14.49 -21.01
C VAL A 304 7.18 13.76 -20.62
N PHE A 305 7.12 12.74 -19.75
CA PHE A 305 8.31 12.01 -19.34
C PHE A 305 8.91 11.16 -20.47
N LEU A 306 8.07 10.62 -21.36
CA LEU A 306 8.54 9.95 -22.57
C LEU A 306 9.31 10.91 -23.48
N LEU A 307 8.78 12.12 -23.72
CA LEU A 307 9.47 13.16 -24.50
C LEU A 307 10.80 13.57 -23.87
N VAL A 308 10.83 13.79 -22.55
CA VAL A 308 12.08 14.08 -21.80
C VAL A 308 13.10 12.96 -21.99
N GLY A 309 12.66 11.69 -21.91
CA GLY A 309 13.51 10.54 -22.15
C GLY A 309 14.09 10.48 -23.57
N ILE A 310 13.28 10.78 -24.59
CA ILE A 310 13.71 10.82 -25.99
C ILE A 310 14.72 11.96 -26.23
N ILE A 311 14.41 13.17 -25.75
CA ILE A 311 15.29 14.35 -25.89
C ILE A 311 16.64 14.09 -25.22
N SER A 312 16.63 13.59 -23.99
CA SER A 312 17.86 13.24 -23.26
C SER A 312 18.67 12.16 -23.98
N ALA A 313 18.02 11.16 -24.57
CA ALA A 313 18.71 10.15 -25.37
C ALA A 313 19.35 10.74 -26.64
N ALA A 314 18.65 11.66 -27.32
CA ALA A 314 19.14 12.33 -28.52
C ALA A 314 20.34 13.26 -28.23
N HIS A 315 20.27 14.05 -27.16
CA HIS A 315 21.38 14.93 -26.73
C HIS A 315 22.65 14.15 -26.41
N ASN A 316 22.53 13.05 -25.68
CA ASN A 316 23.68 12.21 -25.33
C ASN A 316 24.30 11.52 -26.57
N LYS A 317 23.47 11.14 -27.55
CA LYS A 317 23.98 10.57 -28.82
C LYS A 317 24.76 11.62 -29.63
N LYS A 318 24.26 12.86 -29.71
CA LYS A 318 24.95 13.97 -30.37
C LYS A 318 26.29 14.29 -29.68
N ALA A 319 26.32 14.38 -28.35
CA ALA A 319 27.54 14.64 -27.60
C ALA A 319 28.66 13.59 -27.85
N HIS A 320 28.29 12.31 -27.93
CA HIS A 320 29.23 11.24 -28.28
C HIS A 320 29.70 11.31 -29.73
N ALA A 321 28.83 11.69 -30.68
CA ALA A 321 29.21 11.85 -32.08
C ALA A 321 30.18 13.03 -32.29
N THR A 322 29.97 14.15 -31.59
CA THR A 322 30.89 15.31 -31.64
C THR A 322 32.25 15.00 -31.01
N MET A 323 32.30 14.23 -29.92
CA MET A 323 33.57 13.84 -29.28
C MET A 323 34.35 12.79 -30.10
N GLY A 324 33.65 11.93 -30.84
CA GLY A 324 34.29 10.95 -31.73
C GLY A 324 34.78 11.51 -33.06
N ALA A 325 34.36 12.71 -33.43
CA ALA A 325 34.84 13.44 -34.62
C ALA A 325 36.06 14.33 -34.33
N THR A 326 36.43 14.48 -33.05
CA THR A 326 37.59 15.28 -32.58
C THR A 326 38.80 14.43 -32.18
N ILE A 327 38.81 13.13 -32.55
CA ILE A 327 39.96 12.21 -32.42
C ILE A 327 40.30 11.72 -33.82
#